data_AF-A0A7R9ZIE4-F1
#
_entry.id   AF-A0A7R9ZIE4-F1
#
_cell.length_a   1.000
_cell.length_b   1.000
_cell.length_c   1.000
_cell.angle_alpha   90.00
_cell.angle_beta   90.00
_cell.angle_gamma   90.00
#
_symmetry.space_group_name_H-M   'P 1'
#
loop_
_entity.id
_entity.type
_entity.pdbx_description
1 polymer ?
#
loop_
_entity_poly.entity_id
_entity_poly.type
_entity_poly.pdbx_seq_one_letter_code
_entity_poly.pdbx_strand_id
1 'polypeptide(L)'
;TKAAKAALDTISTNMLRMGGIIQAGFMINIILSGNFAFLNHLTIIPALACLDDACWPRALQLYAWGRTDFEDTKWYSARTMIHIAVLGLIGSLSWPVIDNLFQLSNRHQVMNASFDRFRLVNTYGAFGSVGKARYEPILSVSYDGIQWIELEFPCKPGSVTRRPCFCAPYHYRLDWNIWFIGFKPHKRMLHGREKWLFTLIAKLLENGKDISERPWLDLLDITSANMLTSNYVGDGRAGSGRNPKYAKVDMYHYEMAAPLWEILASYVKNNGEAVWWNRTYEEQLLAPVQLNSHIGGHINLGLANLPSIPPLPPH
;
A
#
# COMPACT_ATOMS: atom_id res chain seq x y z
N THR A 1 -27.20 -46.27 -1.75
CA THR A 1 -26.26 -47.37 -1.43
C THR A 1 -25.00 -46.80 -0.78
N LYS A 2 -24.23 -47.58 0.00
CA LYS A 2 -22.96 -47.11 0.61
C LYS A 2 -21.99 -46.53 -0.44
N ALA A 3 -21.95 -47.13 -1.63
CA ALA A 3 -21.15 -46.65 -2.76
C ALA A 3 -21.55 -45.24 -3.24
N ALA A 4 -22.85 -44.94 -3.33
CA ALA A 4 -23.33 -43.61 -3.70
C ALA A 4 -22.98 -42.54 -2.66
N LYS A 5 -23.04 -42.88 -1.35
CA LYS A 5 -22.61 -41.98 -0.27
C LYS A 5 -21.11 -41.68 -0.39
N ALA A 6 -20.28 -42.71 -0.53
CA ALA A 6 -18.83 -42.55 -0.69
C ALA A 6 -18.43 -41.73 -1.92
N ALA A 7 -19.15 -41.90 -3.05
CA ALA A 7 -18.93 -41.10 -4.25
C ALA A 7 -19.29 -39.62 -4.02
N LEU A 8 -20.43 -39.33 -3.38
CA LEU A 8 -20.84 -37.96 -3.04
C LEU A 8 -19.87 -37.28 -2.07
N ASP A 9 -19.40 -37.99 -1.05
CA ASP A 9 -18.41 -37.48 -0.10
C ASP A 9 -17.09 -37.15 -0.82
N THR A 10 -16.65 -38.03 -1.74
CA THR A 10 -15.46 -37.79 -2.57
C THR A 10 -15.61 -36.55 -3.46
N ILE A 11 -16.78 -36.38 -4.09
CA ILE A 11 -17.08 -35.20 -4.92
C ILE A 11 -17.05 -33.93 -4.08
N SER A 12 -17.70 -33.95 -2.91
CA SER A 12 -17.74 -32.81 -1.99
C SER A 12 -16.33 -32.39 -1.54
N THR A 13 -15.49 -33.34 -1.14
CA THR A 13 -14.10 -33.06 -0.74
C THR A 13 -13.28 -32.50 -1.90
N ASN A 14 -13.45 -33.02 -3.12
CA ASN A 14 -12.76 -32.49 -4.29
C ASN A 14 -13.20 -31.06 -4.64
N MET A 15 -14.49 -30.74 -4.52
CA MET A 15 -15.00 -29.38 -4.74
C MET A 15 -14.42 -28.37 -3.73
N LEU A 16 -14.31 -28.76 -2.45
CA LEU A 16 -13.68 -27.93 -1.43
C LEU A 16 -12.20 -27.66 -1.75
N ARG A 17 -11.44 -28.71 -2.08
CA ARG A 17 -10.04 -28.59 -2.47
C ARG A 17 -9.86 -27.68 -3.69
N MET A 18 -10.70 -27.85 -4.71
CA MET A 18 -10.69 -26.98 -5.89
C MET A 18 -10.96 -25.52 -5.51
N GLY A 19 -11.96 -25.25 -4.67
CA GLY A 19 -12.26 -23.89 -4.20
C GLY A 19 -11.08 -23.25 -3.47
N GLY A 20 -10.43 -24.00 -2.57
CA GLY A 20 -9.22 -23.56 -1.87
C GLY A 20 -8.06 -23.26 -2.81
N ILE A 21 -7.77 -24.16 -3.77
CA ILE A 21 -6.70 -23.98 -4.76
C ILE A 21 -6.97 -22.76 -5.65
N ILE A 22 -8.19 -22.60 -6.14
CA ILE A 22 -8.57 -21.47 -6.99
C ILE A 22 -8.41 -20.15 -6.22
N GLN A 23 -8.91 -20.09 -4.99
CA GLN A 23 -8.79 -18.90 -4.14
C GLN A 23 -7.32 -18.57 -3.83
N ALA A 24 -6.52 -19.55 -3.42
CA ALA A 24 -5.11 -19.36 -3.11
C ALA A 24 -4.31 -18.96 -4.36
N GLY A 25 -4.53 -19.63 -5.49
CA GLY A 25 -3.91 -19.30 -6.77
C GLY A 25 -4.25 -17.89 -7.25
N PHE A 26 -5.52 -17.48 -7.08
CA PHE A 26 -5.95 -16.12 -7.37
C PHE A 26 -5.24 -15.10 -6.47
N MET A 27 -5.16 -15.34 -5.16
CA MET A 27 -4.42 -14.44 -4.25
C MET A 27 -2.92 -14.38 -4.57
N ILE A 28 -2.29 -15.49 -4.94
CA ILE A 28 -0.88 -15.52 -5.38
C ILE A 28 -0.69 -14.68 -6.65
N ASN A 29 -1.61 -14.77 -7.61
CA ASN A 29 -1.57 -13.94 -8.81
C ASN A 29 -1.64 -12.43 -8.46
N ILE A 30 -2.48 -12.04 -7.50
CA ILE A 30 -2.55 -10.65 -7.01
C ILE A 30 -1.26 -10.25 -6.27
N ILE A 31 -0.66 -11.14 -5.48
CA ILE A 31 0.63 -10.86 -4.81
C ILE A 31 1.71 -10.55 -5.85
N LEU A 32 1.82 -11.37 -6.90
CA LEU A 32 2.83 -11.22 -7.93
C LEU A 32 2.62 -9.98 -8.81
N SER A 33 1.37 -9.58 -9.04
CA SER A 33 1.04 -8.47 -9.93
C SER A 33 0.88 -7.11 -9.24
N GLY A 34 0.36 -7.09 -8.01
CA GLY A 34 -0.15 -5.87 -7.37
C GLY A 34 0.60 -5.41 -6.11
N ASN A 35 1.57 -6.18 -5.60
CA ASN A 35 2.34 -5.82 -4.38
C ASN A 35 1.44 -5.36 -3.20
N PHE A 36 0.29 -6.03 -3.01
CA PHE A 36 -0.77 -5.66 -2.06
C PHE A 36 -0.49 -6.16 -0.62
N ALA A 37 0.61 -5.70 -0.01
CA ALA A 37 0.97 -5.89 1.41
C ALA A 37 0.56 -7.26 2.02
N PHE A 38 -0.01 -7.26 3.24
CA PHE A 38 -0.38 -8.47 3.98
C PHE A 38 -1.78 -9.00 3.68
N LEU A 39 -2.66 -8.22 3.02
CA LEU A 39 -4.08 -8.58 2.87
C LEU A 39 -4.27 -9.89 2.10
N ASN A 40 -3.51 -10.08 1.03
CA ASN A 40 -3.56 -11.31 0.23
C ASN A 40 -3.13 -12.55 1.06
N HIS A 41 -2.22 -12.36 2.01
CA HIS A 41 -1.77 -13.44 2.88
C HIS A 41 -2.87 -13.85 3.85
N LEU A 42 -3.59 -12.88 4.43
CA LEU A 42 -4.74 -13.16 5.30
C LEU A 42 -5.88 -13.89 4.59
N THR A 43 -6.09 -13.63 3.30
CA THR A 43 -7.11 -14.33 2.50
C THR A 43 -6.67 -15.72 2.03
N ILE A 44 -5.36 -16.00 1.97
CA ILE A 44 -4.86 -17.35 1.68
C ILE A 44 -5.08 -18.29 2.88
N ILE A 45 -4.92 -17.81 4.12
CA ILE A 45 -5.05 -18.63 5.33
C ILE A 45 -6.36 -19.44 5.36
N PRO A 46 -7.57 -18.85 5.21
CA PRO A 46 -8.81 -19.64 5.19
C PRO A 46 -8.92 -20.55 3.96
N ALA A 47 -8.29 -20.22 2.84
CA ALA A 47 -8.25 -21.09 1.66
C ALA A 47 -7.43 -22.38 1.90
N LEU A 48 -6.39 -22.29 2.73
CA LEU A 48 -5.61 -23.46 3.14
C LEU A 48 -6.44 -24.43 4.00
N ALA A 49 -7.43 -23.95 4.76
CA ALA A 49 -8.34 -24.80 5.52
C ALA A 49 -9.26 -25.66 4.61
N CYS A 50 -9.36 -25.34 3.31
CA CYS A 50 -10.05 -26.18 2.34
C CYS A 50 -9.16 -27.34 1.81
N LEU A 51 -7.87 -27.33 2.12
CA LEU A 51 -6.93 -28.39 1.76
C LEU A 51 -6.90 -29.43 2.89
N ASP A 52 -7.47 -30.59 2.60
CA ASP A 52 -7.56 -31.74 3.49
C ASP A 52 -6.18 -32.34 3.86
N ASP A 53 -6.12 -33.16 4.91
CA ASP A 53 -4.89 -33.74 5.47
C ASP A 53 -4.07 -34.49 4.43
N ALA A 54 -4.74 -35.10 3.45
CA ALA A 54 -4.14 -35.82 2.33
C ALA A 54 -3.23 -34.94 1.45
N CYS A 55 -3.39 -33.62 1.49
CA CYS A 55 -2.59 -32.66 0.74
C CYS A 55 -1.31 -32.22 1.48
N TRP A 56 -1.15 -32.56 2.77
CA TRP A 56 0.00 -32.16 3.59
C TRP A 56 1.09 -33.24 3.63
N PRO A 57 2.38 -32.87 3.83
CA PRO A 57 3.46 -33.83 3.98
C PRO A 57 3.22 -34.82 5.14
N ARG A 58 3.56 -36.09 4.93
CA ARG A 58 3.29 -37.21 5.88
C ARG A 58 3.84 -36.98 7.30
N ALA A 59 4.91 -36.19 7.44
CA ALA A 59 5.47 -35.82 8.74
C ALA A 59 4.52 -34.93 9.58
N LEU A 60 3.79 -34.01 8.93
CA LEU A 60 2.81 -33.14 9.60
C LEU A 60 1.53 -33.89 9.94
N GLN A 61 1.10 -34.81 9.06
CA GLN A 61 -0.04 -35.71 9.31
C GLN A 61 0.15 -36.55 10.59
N LEU A 62 1.38 -36.98 10.87
CA LEU A 62 1.70 -37.79 12.06
C LEU A 62 1.82 -36.94 13.35
N TYR A 63 2.09 -35.64 13.23
CA TYR A 63 2.25 -34.72 14.37
C TYR A 63 0.92 -34.11 14.83
N ALA A 64 -0.06 -33.93 13.93
CA ALA A 64 -1.26 -33.09 14.15
C ALA A 64 -2.51 -33.80 14.72
N TRP A 65 -2.36 -34.97 15.35
CA TRP A 65 -3.39 -35.75 16.10
C TRP A 65 -4.16 -36.88 15.39
N GLY A 66 -4.60 -37.81 16.27
CA GLY A 66 -5.35 -39.02 15.99
C GLY A 66 -6.80 -38.78 15.59
N ARG A 67 -7.28 -39.68 14.73
CA ARG A 67 -8.65 -39.70 14.20
C ARG A 67 -9.68 -39.63 15.32
N THR A 68 -10.54 -38.63 15.25
CA THR A 68 -11.84 -38.65 15.92
C THR A 68 -12.86 -39.07 14.88
N ASP A 69 -13.33 -40.31 14.97
CA ASP A 69 -14.44 -40.80 14.17
C ASP A 69 -15.73 -40.19 14.73
N PHE A 70 -16.27 -39.18 14.06
CA PHE A 70 -17.59 -38.64 14.37
C PHE A 70 -18.66 -39.54 13.74
N GLU A 71 -19.56 -40.10 14.55
CA GLU A 71 -20.73 -40.82 14.05
C GLU A 71 -21.74 -39.85 13.40
N ASP A 72 -21.91 -39.98 12.08
CA ASP A 72 -22.88 -39.23 11.28
C ASP A 72 -24.33 -39.63 11.61
N THR A 73 -25.10 -38.72 12.19
CA THR A 73 -26.54 -38.91 12.46
C THR A 73 -27.42 -38.55 11.27
N LYS A 74 -28.62 -39.15 11.20
CA LYS A 74 -29.57 -39.27 10.06
C LYS A 74 -30.22 -37.97 9.52
N TRP A 75 -29.64 -36.78 9.73
CA TRP A 75 -30.22 -35.48 9.33
C TRP A 75 -29.77 -34.95 7.95
N TYR A 76 -29.15 -35.80 7.14
CA TYR A 76 -28.50 -35.41 5.88
C TYR A 76 -29.46 -34.74 4.88
N SER A 77 -30.69 -35.25 4.74
CA SER A 77 -31.63 -34.77 3.70
C SER A 77 -32.13 -33.33 3.96
N ALA A 78 -32.51 -32.99 5.20
CA ALA A 78 -32.95 -31.64 5.54
C ALA A 78 -31.81 -30.61 5.38
N ARG A 79 -30.59 -30.99 5.81
CA ARG A 79 -29.40 -30.15 5.65
C ARG A 79 -29.05 -29.92 4.17
N THR A 80 -29.10 -30.97 3.34
CA THR A 80 -28.87 -30.85 1.89
C THR A 80 -29.89 -29.91 1.24
N MET A 81 -31.17 -30.01 1.61
CA MET A 81 -32.21 -29.12 1.10
C MET A 81 -31.95 -27.66 1.48
N ILE A 82 -31.56 -27.39 2.72
CA ILE A 82 -31.18 -26.05 3.18
C ILE A 82 -29.98 -25.53 2.38
N HIS A 83 -28.95 -26.35 2.18
CA HIS A 83 -27.76 -25.96 1.40
C HIS A 83 -28.13 -25.60 -0.05
N ILE A 84 -28.97 -26.39 -0.71
CA ILE A 84 -29.44 -26.11 -2.07
C ILE A 84 -30.26 -24.81 -2.11
N ALA A 85 -31.15 -24.60 -1.13
CA ALA A 85 -31.94 -23.37 -1.04
C ALA A 85 -31.06 -22.13 -0.84
N VAL A 86 -30.07 -22.21 0.05
CA VAL A 86 -29.09 -21.13 0.29
C VAL A 86 -28.24 -20.89 -0.96
N LEU A 87 -27.78 -21.94 -1.65
CA LEU A 87 -27.03 -21.80 -2.89
C LEU A 87 -27.85 -21.12 -3.99
N GLY A 88 -29.11 -21.53 -4.17
CA GLY A 88 -30.03 -20.90 -5.11
C GLY A 88 -30.29 -19.44 -4.78
N LEU A 89 -30.48 -19.11 -3.49
CA LEU A 89 -30.64 -17.74 -3.03
C LEU A 89 -29.39 -16.89 -3.34
N ILE A 90 -28.20 -17.35 -2.96
CA ILE A 90 -26.94 -16.63 -3.24
C ILE A 90 -26.73 -16.47 -4.75
N GLY A 91 -26.99 -17.52 -5.54
CA GLY A 91 -26.89 -17.47 -7.00
C GLY A 91 -27.83 -16.41 -7.60
N SER A 92 -29.07 -16.35 -7.13
CA SER A 92 -30.04 -15.34 -7.58
C SER A 92 -29.62 -13.91 -7.21
N LEU A 93 -29.13 -13.71 -5.98
CA LEU A 93 -28.65 -12.40 -5.49
C LEU A 93 -27.33 -11.98 -6.13
N SER A 94 -26.55 -12.92 -6.65
CA SER A 94 -25.27 -12.65 -7.33
C SER A 94 -25.43 -12.20 -8.77
N TRP A 95 -26.60 -12.40 -9.40
CA TRP A 95 -26.81 -12.03 -10.81
C TRP A 95 -26.54 -10.54 -11.10
N PRO A 96 -27.07 -9.57 -10.32
CA PRO A 96 -26.75 -8.15 -10.51
C PRO A 96 -25.25 -7.83 -10.33
N VAL A 97 -24.56 -8.56 -9.45
CA VAL A 97 -23.12 -8.41 -9.22
C VAL A 97 -22.32 -8.89 -10.43
N ILE A 98 -22.71 -10.02 -11.02
CA ILE A 98 -22.11 -10.57 -12.25
C ILE A 98 -22.34 -9.61 -13.42
N ASP A 99 -23.57 -9.13 -13.60
CA ASP A 99 -23.90 -8.14 -14.64
C ASP A 99 -23.05 -6.87 -14.49
N ASN A 100 -22.89 -6.36 -13.27
CA ASN A 100 -22.03 -5.21 -12.98
C ASN A 100 -20.54 -5.48 -13.25
N LEU A 101 -20.04 -6.68 -12.94
CA LEU A 101 -18.64 -7.06 -13.14
C LEU A 101 -18.28 -7.21 -14.63
N PHE A 102 -19.13 -7.91 -15.39
CA PHE A 102 -18.92 -8.14 -16.82
C PHE A 102 -19.49 -7.04 -17.71
N GLN A 103 -20.14 -6.02 -17.12
CA GLN A 103 -20.76 -4.90 -17.82
C GLN A 103 -21.73 -5.37 -18.92
N LEU A 104 -22.44 -6.48 -18.69
CA LEU A 104 -23.28 -7.13 -19.72
C LEU A 104 -24.40 -6.21 -20.19
N SER A 105 -24.95 -5.42 -19.27
CA SER A 105 -25.98 -4.40 -19.55
C SER A 105 -25.41 -3.06 -20.05
N ASN A 106 -24.15 -3.01 -20.51
CA ASN A 106 -23.47 -1.82 -21.05
C ASN A 106 -23.45 -0.63 -20.07
N ARG A 107 -23.38 -0.93 -18.76
CA ARG A 107 -23.25 0.05 -17.68
C ARG A 107 -21.80 0.12 -17.22
N HIS A 108 -21.36 1.29 -16.78
CA HIS A 108 -20.07 1.43 -16.11
C HIS A 108 -20.08 0.61 -14.81
N GLN A 109 -18.97 -0.08 -14.54
CA GLN A 109 -18.80 -0.90 -13.34
C GLN A 109 -18.95 -0.02 -12.08
N VAL A 110 -19.91 -0.36 -11.22
CA VAL A 110 -20.15 0.30 -9.94
C VAL A 110 -19.49 -0.50 -8.81
N MET A 111 -18.77 0.18 -7.94
CA MET A 111 -18.05 -0.42 -6.83
C MET A 111 -18.53 0.08 -5.49
N ASN A 112 -18.33 -0.74 -4.45
CA ASN A 112 -18.79 -0.46 -3.09
C ASN A 112 -20.31 -0.23 -3.04
N ALA A 113 -21.04 -1.05 -3.81
CA ALA A 113 -22.48 -0.95 -3.99
C ALA A 113 -23.20 -2.23 -3.55
N SER A 114 -24.44 -2.04 -3.14
CA SER A 114 -25.36 -3.12 -2.80
C SER A 114 -26.50 -3.16 -3.80
N PHE A 115 -26.90 -4.36 -4.20
CA PHE A 115 -27.95 -4.59 -5.20
C PHE A 115 -29.24 -5.15 -4.58
N ASP A 116 -29.25 -5.33 -3.26
CA ASP A 116 -30.40 -5.85 -2.52
C ASP A 116 -30.64 -5.05 -1.23
N ARG A 117 -31.87 -5.13 -0.68
CA ARG A 117 -32.27 -4.34 0.50
C ARG A 117 -31.53 -4.75 1.77
N PHE A 118 -31.18 -6.04 1.88
CA PHE A 118 -30.54 -6.64 3.05
C PHE A 118 -29.01 -6.61 2.97
N ARG A 119 -28.46 -6.17 1.84
CA ARG A 119 -27.03 -6.09 1.54
C ARG A 119 -26.33 -7.44 1.72
N LEU A 120 -26.98 -8.52 1.32
CA LEU A 120 -26.48 -9.88 1.43
C LEU A 120 -25.36 -10.16 0.42
N VAL A 121 -25.46 -9.58 -0.79
CA VAL A 121 -24.43 -9.71 -1.83
C VAL A 121 -24.10 -8.32 -2.38
N ASN A 122 -22.82 -7.97 -2.33
CA ASN A 122 -22.35 -6.61 -2.63
C ASN A 122 -21.12 -6.65 -3.54
N THR A 123 -20.88 -5.57 -4.28
CA THR A 123 -19.57 -5.33 -4.89
C THR A 123 -18.72 -4.55 -3.92
N TYR A 124 -17.53 -5.07 -3.62
CA TYR A 124 -16.54 -4.34 -2.83
C TYR A 124 -15.22 -4.35 -3.59
N GLY A 125 -14.57 -3.19 -3.62
CA GLY A 125 -13.16 -3.15 -3.95
C GLY A 125 -12.53 -1.93 -3.33
N ALA A 126 -11.40 -2.18 -2.68
CA ALA A 126 -10.62 -1.14 -2.02
C ALA A 126 -10.19 -0.05 -3.02
N PHE A 127 -9.86 -0.46 -4.26
CA PHE A 127 -9.49 0.42 -5.36
C PHE A 127 -10.09 -0.10 -6.65
N GLY A 128 -10.90 0.73 -7.31
CA GLY A 128 -11.70 0.30 -8.45
C GLY A 128 -11.05 0.35 -9.81
N SER A 129 -9.85 0.90 -9.86
CA SER A 129 -9.05 0.99 -11.07
C SER A 129 -7.59 0.95 -10.66
N VAL A 130 -6.78 0.25 -11.44
CA VAL A 130 -5.32 0.28 -11.31
C VAL A 130 -4.79 1.33 -12.27
N GLY A 131 -4.22 2.41 -11.73
CA GLY A 131 -3.65 3.49 -12.54
C GLY A 131 -2.28 3.11 -13.13
N LYS A 132 -1.98 3.61 -14.33
CA LYS A 132 -0.63 3.54 -14.92
C LYS A 132 0.29 4.66 -14.42
N ALA A 133 -0.33 5.72 -13.89
CA ALA A 133 0.32 6.91 -13.39
C ALA A 133 -0.16 7.21 -11.98
N ARG A 134 0.63 7.99 -11.22
CA ARG A 134 0.27 8.42 -9.87
C ARG A 134 0.88 9.77 -9.54
N TYR A 135 0.14 10.55 -8.76
CA TYR A 135 0.63 11.80 -8.19
C TYR A 135 1.35 11.50 -6.88
N GLU A 136 2.56 12.00 -6.74
CA GLU A 136 3.42 11.73 -5.60
C GLU A 136 3.87 13.05 -4.97
N PRO A 137 3.49 13.31 -3.70
CA PRO A 137 4.08 14.42 -2.95
C PRO A 137 5.54 14.11 -2.63
N ILE A 138 6.42 15.05 -2.96
CA ILE A 138 7.85 15.02 -2.66
C ILE A 138 8.10 16.05 -1.55
N LEU A 139 8.52 15.54 -0.39
CA LEU A 139 8.89 16.35 0.75
C LEU A 139 10.35 16.78 0.57
N SER A 140 10.62 18.08 0.62
CA SER A 140 11.98 18.60 0.52
C SER A 140 12.32 19.46 1.71
N VAL A 141 13.59 19.44 2.11
CA VAL A 141 14.14 20.24 3.20
C VAL A 141 15.31 21.10 2.70
N SER A 142 15.55 22.23 3.36
CA SER A 142 16.65 23.14 3.03
C SER A 142 17.26 23.78 4.27
N TYR A 143 18.57 24.00 4.22
CA TYR A 143 19.35 24.63 5.29
C TYR A 143 19.58 26.14 5.06
N ASP A 144 19.51 26.57 3.80
CA ASP A 144 19.82 27.92 3.33
C ASP A 144 18.64 28.61 2.62
N GLY A 145 17.63 27.85 2.19
CA GLY A 145 16.49 28.33 1.42
C GLY A 145 16.73 28.36 -0.09
N ILE A 146 17.92 27.95 -0.56
CA ILE A 146 18.33 27.95 -1.97
C ILE A 146 18.46 26.52 -2.48
N GLN A 147 19.24 25.69 -1.78
CA GLN A 147 19.42 24.29 -2.13
C GLN A 147 18.39 23.43 -1.40
N TRP A 148 17.65 22.63 -2.16
CA TRP A 148 16.59 21.77 -1.64
C TRP A 148 16.99 20.31 -1.79
N ILE A 149 16.83 19.55 -0.72
CA ILE A 149 17.12 18.12 -0.67
C ILE A 149 15.79 17.40 -0.56
N GLU A 150 15.51 16.52 -1.51
CA GLU A 150 14.33 15.66 -1.48
C GLU A 150 14.53 14.54 -0.46
N LEU A 151 13.53 14.34 0.41
CA LEU A 151 13.50 13.23 1.36
C LEU A 151 12.79 12.04 0.71
N GLU A 152 13.43 10.89 0.82
CA GLU A 152 12.97 9.62 0.30
C GLU A 152 12.23 8.82 1.39
N PHE A 153 11.24 8.03 0.99
CA PHE A 153 10.53 7.07 1.85
C PHE A 153 10.92 5.63 1.47
N PRO A 154 10.82 4.63 2.36
CA PRO A 154 11.32 3.27 2.13
C PRO A 154 10.91 2.57 0.83
N CYS A 155 9.68 2.75 0.34
CA CYS A 155 9.17 2.08 -0.86
C CYS A 155 8.37 2.96 -1.82
N LYS A 156 8.17 4.24 -1.47
CA LYS A 156 7.62 5.25 -2.37
C LYS A 156 8.62 5.59 -3.50
N PRO A 157 8.14 5.96 -4.70
CA PRO A 157 9.01 6.55 -5.72
C PRO A 157 9.45 7.96 -5.28
N GLY A 158 10.69 8.28 -5.62
CA GLY A 158 11.28 9.60 -5.46
C GLY A 158 12.22 9.83 -6.63
N SER A 159 13.50 9.52 -6.47
CA SER A 159 14.45 9.54 -7.57
C SER A 159 13.97 8.75 -8.80
N VAL A 160 14.18 9.33 -10.00
CA VAL A 160 13.81 8.72 -11.29
C VAL A 160 14.57 7.43 -11.59
N THR A 161 15.75 7.24 -10.99
CA THR A 161 16.58 6.03 -11.13
C THR A 161 16.26 4.97 -10.09
N ARG A 162 15.33 5.25 -9.17
CA ARG A 162 14.97 4.31 -8.11
C ARG A 162 14.05 3.21 -8.63
N ARG A 163 14.45 1.95 -8.49
CA ARG A 163 13.59 0.82 -8.85
C ARG A 163 12.30 0.77 -8.00
N PRO A 164 11.16 0.32 -8.56
CA PRO A 164 9.97 0.01 -7.77
C PRO A 164 10.29 -1.00 -6.66
N CYS A 165 9.81 -0.74 -5.45
CA CYS A 165 9.95 -1.66 -4.32
C CYS A 165 8.86 -2.73 -4.35
N PHE A 166 9.21 -3.96 -3.97
CA PHE A 166 8.26 -4.99 -3.56
C PHE A 166 8.17 -4.98 -2.04
N CYS A 167 7.09 -4.44 -1.49
CA CYS A 167 6.95 -4.18 -0.04
C CYS A 167 6.13 -5.27 0.67
N ALA A 168 5.35 -6.07 -0.07
CA ALA A 168 4.63 -7.19 0.50
C ALA A 168 5.59 -8.21 1.14
N PRO A 169 5.24 -8.79 2.31
CA PRO A 169 3.98 -8.66 3.04
C PRO A 169 3.89 -7.42 3.94
N TYR A 170 4.95 -6.63 4.07
CA TYR A 170 5.00 -5.48 4.96
C TYR A 170 4.15 -4.31 4.44
N HIS A 171 3.82 -3.39 5.35
CA HIS A 171 3.05 -2.20 5.03
C HIS A 171 3.70 -0.98 5.68
N TYR A 172 4.52 -0.25 4.92
CA TYR A 172 5.14 0.98 5.42
C TYR A 172 4.08 2.04 5.66
N ARG A 173 3.79 2.28 6.94
CA ARG A 173 2.64 3.09 7.37
C ARG A 173 2.70 4.52 6.84
N LEU A 174 3.90 5.11 6.82
CA LEU A 174 4.11 6.49 6.38
C LEU A 174 3.97 6.61 4.85
N ASP A 175 4.58 5.69 4.10
CA ASP A 175 4.46 5.59 2.63
C ASP A 175 3.00 5.46 2.20
N TRP A 176 2.23 4.63 2.89
CA TRP A 176 0.81 4.44 2.62
C TRP A 176 -0.03 5.68 2.90
N ASN A 177 0.22 6.34 4.03
CA ASN A 177 -0.50 7.55 4.39
C ASN A 177 -0.20 8.70 3.42
N ILE A 178 1.08 8.92 3.10
CA ILE A 178 1.47 10.01 2.21
C ILE A 178 0.98 9.79 0.77
N TRP A 179 0.84 8.52 0.36
CA TRP A 179 0.26 8.16 -0.93
C TRP A 179 -1.19 8.67 -1.11
N PHE A 180 -2.02 8.74 -0.05
CA PHE A 180 -3.39 9.27 -0.19
C PHE A 180 -3.44 10.74 -0.61
N ILE A 181 -2.39 11.52 -0.32
CA ILE A 181 -2.31 12.92 -0.75
C ILE A 181 -2.28 13.02 -2.29
N GLY A 182 -1.80 11.98 -2.97
CA GLY A 182 -1.83 11.85 -4.43
C GLY A 182 -3.23 11.76 -5.03
N PHE A 183 -4.29 11.61 -4.23
CA PHE A 183 -5.66 11.66 -4.76
C PHE A 183 -6.17 13.10 -4.86
N LYS A 184 -6.66 13.47 -6.05
CA LYS A 184 -7.29 14.77 -6.27
C LYS A 184 -8.62 14.85 -5.50
N PRO A 185 -8.98 16.04 -4.94
CA PRO A 185 -8.15 17.24 -4.85
C PRO A 185 -7.09 17.15 -3.72
N HIS A 186 -5.82 17.34 -4.08
CA HIS A 186 -4.66 17.07 -3.21
C HIS A 186 -4.68 17.88 -1.91
N LYS A 187 -4.98 19.18 -2.00
CA LYS A 187 -5.09 20.08 -0.83
C LYS A 187 -6.13 19.61 0.17
N ARG A 188 -7.26 19.04 -0.29
CA ARG A 188 -8.29 18.49 0.60
C ARG A 188 -7.77 17.27 1.35
N MET A 189 -6.99 16.41 0.69
CA MET A 189 -6.38 15.25 1.35
C MET A 189 -5.35 15.69 2.39
N LEU A 190 -4.47 16.63 2.05
CA LEU A 190 -3.48 17.20 2.97
C LEU A 190 -4.11 17.86 4.21
N HIS A 191 -5.07 18.77 4.01
CA HIS A 191 -5.72 19.49 5.12
C HIS A 191 -6.79 18.68 5.85
N GLY A 192 -7.20 17.52 5.32
CA GLY A 192 -8.23 16.67 5.88
C GLY A 192 -7.64 15.46 6.59
N ARG A 193 -7.39 14.40 5.83
CA ARG A 193 -6.96 13.08 6.33
C ARG A 193 -5.49 13.09 6.76
N GLU A 194 -4.63 13.75 5.99
CA GLU A 194 -3.17 13.60 6.10
C GLU A 194 -2.49 14.76 6.84
N LYS A 195 -3.18 15.34 7.83
CA LYS A 195 -2.69 16.47 8.65
C LYS A 195 -1.38 16.17 9.40
N TRP A 196 -1.07 14.89 9.63
CA TRP A 196 0.17 14.47 10.26
C TRP A 196 1.41 14.97 9.51
N LEU A 197 1.30 15.28 8.20
CA LEU A 197 2.43 15.80 7.43
C LEU A 197 2.93 17.13 8.00
N PHE A 198 2.03 17.99 8.50
CA PHE A 198 2.43 19.22 9.18
C PHE A 198 3.19 18.93 10.47
N THR A 199 2.79 17.91 11.22
CA THR A 199 3.53 17.46 12.42
C THR A 199 4.89 16.88 12.06
N LEU A 200 5.01 16.13 10.96
CA LEU A 200 6.29 15.62 10.49
C LEU A 200 7.22 16.77 10.09
N ILE A 201 6.72 17.74 9.31
CA ILE A 201 7.49 18.93 8.92
C ILE A 201 7.94 19.72 10.14
N ALA A 202 7.02 19.95 11.09
CA ALA A 202 7.34 20.58 12.35
C ALA A 202 8.52 19.90 13.07
N LYS A 203 8.49 18.57 13.19
CA LYS A 203 9.56 17.78 13.82
C LYS A 203 10.87 17.81 13.03
N LEU A 204 10.80 17.87 11.69
CA LEU A 204 11.99 18.04 10.83
C LEU A 204 12.69 19.38 11.05
N LEU A 205 11.94 20.43 11.35
CA LEU A 205 12.44 21.79 11.56
C LEU A 205 12.76 22.09 13.04
N GLU A 206 12.31 21.23 13.96
CA GLU A 206 12.50 21.40 15.40
C GLU A 206 13.95 21.15 15.82
N ASN A 207 14.47 22.05 16.66
CA ASN A 207 15.80 21.90 17.24
C ASN A 207 15.80 20.97 18.45
N GLY A 208 15.84 19.66 18.19
CA GLY A 208 16.10 18.65 19.24
C GLY A 208 17.57 18.63 19.69
N LYS A 209 17.84 18.15 20.92
CA LYS A 209 19.19 18.07 21.51
C LYS A 209 19.83 16.67 21.44
N ASP A 210 19.06 15.63 21.11
CA ASP A 210 19.57 14.27 20.98
C ASP A 210 18.91 13.49 19.81
N ILE A 211 19.65 12.57 19.21
CA ILE A 211 19.19 11.63 18.17
C ILE A 211 18.24 10.60 18.77
N SER A 212 18.45 10.21 20.04
CA SER A 212 17.58 9.29 20.77
C SER A 212 16.13 9.80 20.88
N GLU A 213 15.92 11.11 20.78
CA GLU A 213 14.61 11.77 20.76
C GLU A 213 13.93 11.77 19.38
N ARG A 214 14.55 11.16 18.34
CA ARG A 214 14.06 11.16 16.96
C ARG A 214 13.81 9.77 16.36
N PRO A 215 13.10 8.85 17.05
CA PRO A 215 12.80 7.52 16.51
C PRO A 215 11.91 7.57 15.25
N TRP A 216 11.30 8.71 14.97
CA TRP A 216 10.50 8.92 13.77
C TRP A 216 11.35 9.03 12.48
N LEU A 217 12.67 9.23 12.58
CA LEU A 217 13.57 9.22 11.41
C LEU A 217 13.61 7.84 10.75
N ASP A 218 13.42 6.76 11.51
CA ASP A 218 13.34 5.38 11.01
C ASP A 218 12.12 5.14 10.11
N LEU A 219 11.18 6.09 10.05
CA LEU A 219 10.05 6.05 9.13
C LEU A 219 10.41 6.54 7.72
N LEU A 220 11.56 7.19 7.54
CA LEU A 220 12.08 7.64 6.25
C LEU A 220 13.03 6.59 5.64
N ASP A 221 13.40 6.79 4.38
CA ASP A 221 14.45 5.98 3.77
C ASP A 221 15.76 6.14 4.54
N ILE A 222 16.54 5.06 4.63
CA ILE A 222 17.80 5.02 5.37
C ILE A 222 18.79 6.10 4.93
N THR A 223 18.82 6.45 3.64
CA THR A 223 19.69 7.50 3.11
C THR A 223 19.28 8.87 3.63
N SER A 224 17.98 9.14 3.64
CA SER A 224 17.41 10.40 4.14
C SER A 224 17.54 10.51 5.65
N ALA A 225 17.27 9.43 6.39
CA ALA A 225 17.44 9.35 7.84
C ALA A 225 18.92 9.57 8.24
N ASN A 226 19.85 8.91 7.55
CA ASN A 226 21.28 9.07 7.79
C ASN A 226 21.76 10.48 7.47
N MET A 227 21.28 11.11 6.39
CA MET A 227 21.62 12.50 6.06
C MET A 227 21.14 13.49 7.13
N LEU A 228 19.91 13.32 7.61
CA LEU A 228 19.36 14.16 8.67
C LEU A 228 20.11 13.96 10.01
N THR A 229 20.59 12.73 10.25
CA THR A 229 21.35 12.37 11.46
C THR A 229 22.81 12.84 11.36
N SER A 230 23.48 12.67 10.23
CA SER A 230 24.89 13.06 10.06
C SER A 230 25.07 14.57 10.08
N ASN A 231 24.17 15.33 9.45
CA ASN A 231 24.16 16.79 9.53
C ASN A 231 23.85 17.32 10.94
N TYR A 232 23.31 16.46 11.80
CA TYR A 232 23.11 16.71 13.22
C TYR A 232 24.36 16.39 14.07
N VAL A 233 25.19 15.43 13.67
CA VAL A 233 26.47 15.13 14.33
C VAL A 233 27.57 15.95 13.67
N GLY A 234 27.57 17.26 13.89
CA GLY A 234 28.67 18.10 13.42
C GLY A 234 29.93 17.94 14.28
N ASP A 235 31.07 17.77 13.61
CA ASP A 235 32.46 18.09 13.98
C ASP A 235 32.83 18.14 15.48
N GLY A 236 32.48 17.10 16.26
CA GLY A 236 32.96 16.86 17.63
C GLY A 236 32.67 17.94 18.68
N ARG A 237 31.97 19.02 18.33
CA ARG A 237 31.56 20.10 19.23
C ARG A 237 30.11 19.86 19.62
N ALA A 238 29.89 19.56 20.90
CA ALA A 238 28.56 19.40 21.47
C ALA A 238 27.63 20.57 21.04
N GLY A 239 26.61 20.25 20.23
CA GLY A 239 25.62 21.22 19.75
C GLY A 239 25.81 21.80 18.34
N SER A 240 26.72 21.30 17.49
CA SER A 240 26.90 21.83 16.13
C SER A 240 26.05 21.16 15.03
N GLY A 241 25.07 20.35 15.42
CA GLY A 241 24.10 19.75 14.51
C GLY A 241 23.17 20.78 13.91
N ARG A 242 23.21 20.94 12.59
CA ARG A 242 22.31 21.85 11.89
C ARG A 242 21.06 21.07 11.50
N ASN A 243 19.90 21.47 12.02
CA ASN A 243 18.62 21.01 11.48
C ASN A 243 18.25 21.84 10.25
N PRO A 244 17.47 21.27 9.31
CA PRO A 244 16.91 22.06 8.22
C PRO A 244 16.10 23.24 8.77
N LYS A 245 16.22 24.38 8.11
CA LYS A 245 15.49 25.61 8.49
C LYS A 245 14.17 25.73 7.76
N TYR A 246 14.09 25.12 6.58
CA TYR A 246 12.94 25.21 5.68
C TYR A 246 12.53 23.82 5.22
N ALA A 247 11.22 23.67 5.01
CA ALA A 247 10.65 22.49 4.37
C ALA A 247 9.56 22.92 3.39
N LYS A 248 9.36 22.15 2.32
CA LYS A 248 8.29 22.33 1.34
C LYS A 248 7.78 20.99 0.85
N VAL A 249 6.60 20.99 0.24
CA VAL A 249 6.06 19.79 -0.41
C VAL A 249 5.56 20.15 -1.79
N ASP A 250 6.16 19.51 -2.80
CA ASP A 250 5.79 19.68 -4.19
C ASP A 250 5.12 18.40 -4.69
N MET A 251 4.13 18.53 -5.58
CA MET A 251 3.42 17.41 -6.19
C MET A 251 4.01 17.15 -7.57
N TYR A 252 4.32 15.88 -7.83
CA TYR A 252 4.81 15.41 -9.12
C TYR A 252 3.92 14.31 -9.66
N HIS A 253 3.79 14.24 -10.97
CA HIS A 253 3.13 13.15 -11.67
C HIS A 253 4.17 12.13 -12.11
N TYR A 254 4.02 10.87 -11.68
CA TYR A 254 4.94 9.77 -11.95
C TYR A 254 4.31 8.72 -12.87
N GLU A 255 5.07 8.34 -13.88
CA GLU A 255 4.78 7.23 -14.79
C GLU A 255 6.02 6.36 -14.97
N MET A 256 5.84 5.10 -15.37
CA MET A 256 6.98 4.28 -15.78
C MET A 256 7.63 4.90 -17.02
N ALA A 257 8.96 5.01 -17.02
CA ALA A 257 9.69 5.68 -18.09
C ALA A 257 9.51 5.02 -19.47
N ALA A 258 9.35 3.70 -19.47
CA ALA A 258 9.13 2.86 -20.64
C ALA A 258 8.42 1.56 -20.20
N PRO A 259 7.97 0.71 -21.14
CA PRO A 259 7.49 -0.61 -20.77
C PRO A 259 8.55 -1.43 -20.03
N LEU A 260 8.12 -2.29 -19.12
CA LEU A 260 9.01 -2.99 -18.18
C LEU A 260 10.14 -3.77 -18.88
N TRP A 261 9.87 -4.40 -20.03
CA TRP A 261 10.88 -5.18 -20.75
C TRP A 261 12.02 -4.31 -21.30
N GLU A 262 11.75 -3.06 -21.71
CA GLU A 262 12.77 -2.13 -22.21
C GLU A 262 13.64 -1.59 -21.08
N ILE A 263 13.01 -1.26 -19.95
CA ILE A 263 13.73 -0.84 -18.74
C ILE A 263 14.63 -1.98 -18.26
N LEU A 264 14.12 -3.21 -18.20
CA LEU A 264 14.91 -4.38 -17.79
C LEU A 264 16.06 -4.67 -18.76
N ALA A 265 15.84 -4.57 -20.07
CA ALA A 265 16.90 -4.72 -21.05
C ALA A 265 18.01 -3.66 -20.86
N SER A 266 17.62 -2.42 -20.58
CA SER A 266 18.55 -1.31 -20.31
C SER A 266 19.29 -1.50 -19.00
N TYR A 267 18.59 -1.93 -17.94
CA TYR A 267 19.15 -2.23 -16.63
C TYR A 267 20.24 -3.30 -16.72
N VAL A 268 20.00 -4.37 -17.47
CA VAL A 268 21.00 -5.43 -17.70
C VAL A 268 22.18 -4.90 -18.53
N LYS A 269 21.91 -4.11 -19.58
CA LYS A 269 22.95 -3.54 -20.45
C LYS A 269 23.87 -2.56 -19.73
N ASN A 270 23.32 -1.79 -18.79
CA ASN A 270 24.02 -0.71 -18.09
C ASN A 270 24.46 -1.12 -16.67
N ASN A 271 24.74 -2.41 -16.43
CA ASN A 271 25.24 -2.93 -15.15
C ASN A 271 24.41 -2.52 -13.90
N GLY A 272 23.08 -2.46 -14.04
CA GLY A 272 22.17 -2.14 -12.94
C GLY A 272 21.72 -0.69 -12.86
N GLU A 273 22.07 0.15 -13.85
CA GLU A 273 21.58 1.52 -13.93
C GLU A 273 20.45 1.66 -14.96
N ALA A 274 19.29 2.14 -14.51
CA ALA A 274 18.18 2.47 -15.40
C ALA A 274 17.36 3.63 -14.85
N VAL A 275 16.73 4.36 -15.75
CA VAL A 275 15.67 5.32 -15.40
C VAL A 275 14.37 4.52 -15.35
N TRP A 276 13.77 4.46 -14.15
CA TRP A 276 12.53 3.72 -13.90
C TRP A 276 11.30 4.60 -14.06
N TRP A 277 11.42 5.88 -13.72
CA TRP A 277 10.30 6.80 -13.68
C TRP A 277 10.51 8.00 -14.58
N ASN A 278 9.44 8.39 -15.29
CA ASN A 278 9.30 9.74 -15.79
C ASN A 278 8.51 10.55 -14.75
N ARG A 279 9.02 11.72 -14.35
CA ARG A 279 8.34 12.61 -13.41
C ARG A 279 8.16 14.00 -14.00
N THR A 280 6.96 14.55 -13.90
CA THR A 280 6.65 15.93 -14.28
C THR A 280 6.12 16.69 -13.08
N TYR A 281 6.55 17.95 -12.91
CA TYR A 281 6.04 18.80 -11.85
C TYR A 281 4.57 19.14 -12.13
N GLU A 282 3.71 18.98 -11.12
CA GLU A 282 2.27 19.26 -11.24
C GLU A 282 1.93 20.58 -10.52
N GLU A 283 2.16 20.64 -9.21
CA GLU A 283 1.80 21.81 -8.40
C GLU A 283 2.62 21.90 -7.11
N GLN A 284 2.67 23.10 -6.54
CA GLN A 284 3.19 23.29 -5.19
C GLN A 284 2.06 22.99 -4.19
N LEU A 285 2.22 21.92 -3.43
CA LEU A 285 1.22 21.50 -2.46
C LEU A 285 1.34 22.29 -1.15
N LEU A 286 2.57 22.48 -0.67
CA LEU A 286 2.91 23.28 0.49
C LEU A 286 4.11 24.17 0.16
N ALA A 287 3.89 25.48 0.21
CA ALA A 287 4.95 26.47 0.05
C ALA A 287 6.06 26.27 1.11
N PRO A 288 7.28 26.76 0.84
CA PRO A 288 8.35 26.80 1.82
C PRO A 288 7.88 27.36 3.17
N VAL A 289 8.02 26.55 4.22
CA VAL A 289 7.68 26.90 5.60
C VAL A 289 8.90 26.84 6.51
N GLN A 290 8.85 27.62 7.58
CA GLN A 290 9.83 27.63 8.67
C GLN A 290 9.12 27.52 10.02
N LEU A 291 9.86 27.16 11.06
CA LEU A 291 9.33 27.08 12.42
C LEU A 291 9.27 28.48 13.06
N ASN A 292 8.07 29.02 13.28
CA ASN A 292 7.87 30.34 13.90
C ASN A 292 7.68 30.23 15.43
N SER A 293 8.65 29.64 16.14
CA SER A 293 8.69 29.49 17.62
C SER A 293 7.54 28.72 18.30
N HIS A 294 7.83 28.12 19.46
CA HIS A 294 6.83 27.45 20.31
C HIS A 294 6.11 28.45 21.20
N ILE A 295 4.96 28.99 20.78
CA ILE A 295 4.08 29.73 21.68
C ILE A 295 3.06 28.74 22.26
N GLY A 296 3.20 28.39 23.55
CA GLY A 296 2.18 27.66 24.31
C GLY A 296 2.05 26.15 24.00
N GLY A 297 3.10 25.48 23.54
CA GLY A 297 3.09 24.03 23.28
C GLY A 297 2.42 23.61 21.97
N HIS A 298 1.91 24.56 21.18
CA HIS A 298 1.43 24.32 19.82
C HIS A 298 2.53 24.63 18.80
N ILE A 299 2.79 23.70 17.90
CA ILE A 299 3.78 23.90 16.84
C ILE A 299 3.18 24.78 15.74
N ASN A 300 3.74 25.97 15.54
CA ASN A 300 3.33 26.90 14.48
C ASN A 300 4.32 26.91 13.33
N LEU A 301 3.86 26.46 12.16
CA LEU A 301 4.57 26.62 10.89
C LEU A 301 4.16 27.95 10.27
N GLY A 302 5.13 28.77 9.90
CA GLY A 302 4.92 30.00 9.13
C GLY A 302 5.47 29.87 7.72
N LEU A 303 4.99 30.71 6.81
CA LEU A 303 5.62 30.86 5.50
C LEU A 303 7.08 31.31 5.68
N ALA A 304 7.98 30.68 4.94
CA ALA A 304 9.39 30.97 5.00
C ALA A 304 9.71 32.32 4.33
N ASN A 305 10.48 33.16 5.01
CA ASN A 305 11.11 34.32 4.39
C ASN A 305 12.41 33.87 3.72
N LEU A 306 12.32 33.41 2.48
CA LEU A 306 13.47 32.94 1.72
C LEU A 306 14.41 34.11 1.37
N PRO A 307 15.73 33.87 1.33
CA PRO A 307 16.67 34.87 0.83
C PRO A 307 16.37 35.19 -0.64
N SER A 308 16.39 36.48 -0.99
CA SER A 308 16.24 36.92 -2.37
C SER A 308 17.39 36.38 -3.22
N ILE A 309 17.09 35.59 -4.26
CA ILE A 309 18.09 35.15 -5.23
C ILE A 309 18.58 36.41 -5.97
N PRO A 310 19.87 36.76 -5.92
CA PRO A 310 20.38 37.88 -6.70
C PRO A 310 20.13 37.61 -8.19
N PRO A 311 19.73 38.62 -8.97
CA PRO A 311 19.48 38.43 -10.40
C PRO A 311 20.73 37.85 -11.07
N LEU A 312 20.52 36.82 -11.90
CA LEU A 312 21.58 36.26 -12.74
C LEU A 312 22.20 37.40 -13.57
N PRO A 313 23.54 37.50 -13.65
CA PRO A 313 24.18 38.50 -14.49
C PRO A 313 23.72 38.31 -15.94
N PRO A 314 23.49 39.40 -16.68
CA PRO A 314 23.11 39.30 -18.08
C PRO A 314 24.21 38.57 -18.86
N HIS A 315 23.81 37.55 -19.62
CA HIS A 315 24.65 36.82 -20.57
C HIS A 315 25.07 37.72 -21.74
#